data_AF-A0AAW9W8G6-F1
#
_entry.id   AF-A0AAW9W8G6-F1
#
_cell.length_a   1.000
_cell.length_b   1.000
_cell.length_c   1.000
_cell.angle_alpha   90.00
_cell.angle_beta   90.00
_cell.angle_gamma   90.00
#
_symmetry.space_group_name_H-M   'P 1'
#
loop_
_entity.id
_entity.type
_entity.pdbx_description
1 polymer ?
#
loop_
_entity_poly.entity_id
_entity_poly.type
_entity_poly.pdbx_seq_one_letter_code
_entity_poly.pdbx_strand_id
1 'polypeptide(L)' 'GGEPMSISAIVALAITIGGASYSTVYVLGERVYYSGYKNSDYQKNKWGIRGAMLAAFGAIGAVVMLGFENRYYALVTGRG' A
#
# COMPACT_ATOMS: atom_id res chain seq x y z
N GLY A 1 4.45 -19.01 -8.25
CA GLY A 1 4.74 -18.35 -6.97
C GLY A 1 5.76 -17.28 -7.25
N GLY A 2 5.34 -16.01 -7.28
CA GLY A 2 6.25 -14.88 -7.34
C GLY A 2 6.50 -14.36 -5.93
N GLU A 3 7.70 -13.86 -5.67
CA GLU A 3 8.03 -13.23 -4.40
C GLU A 3 7.09 -12.06 -4.09
N PRO A 4 6.63 -11.92 -2.83
CA PRO A 4 5.76 -10.83 -2.45
C PRO A 4 6.48 -9.49 -2.67
N MET A 5 5.75 -8.51 -3.21
CA MET A 5 6.25 -7.17 -3.50
C MET A 5 7.03 -6.58 -2.30
N SER A 6 8.26 -6.12 -2.53
CA SER A 6 9.08 -5.55 -1.47
C SER A 6 8.52 -4.21 -0.97
N ILE A 7 8.86 -3.83 0.26
CA ILE A 7 8.44 -2.53 0.83
C ILE A 7 8.89 -1.37 -0.07
N SER A 8 10.10 -1.43 -0.61
CA SER A 8 10.63 -0.43 -1.55
C SER A 8 9.83 -0.36 -2.85
N ALA A 9 9.36 -1.49 -3.37
CA ALA A 9 8.50 -1.52 -4.56
C ALA A 9 7.13 -0.87 -4.30
N ILE A 10 6.53 -1.11 -3.12
CA ILE A 10 5.26 -0.47 -2.72
C ILE A 10 5.43 1.05 -2.61
N VAL A 11 6.53 1.51 -2.02
CA VAL A 11 6.84 2.94 -1.90
C VAL A 11 7.11 3.58 -3.25
N ALA A 12 7.92 2.94 -4.09
CA ALA A 12 8.18 3.40 -5.45
C ALA A 12 6.88 3.53 -6.26
N LEU A 13 5.98 2.54 -6.15
CA LEU A 13 4.69 2.58 -6.82
C LEU A 13 3.85 3.78 -6.37
N ALA A 14 3.80 4.08 -5.07
CA ALA A 14 3.06 5.23 -4.57
C ALA A 14 3.63 6.57 -5.08
N ILE A 15 4.96 6.67 -5.23
CA ILE A 15 5.62 7.82 -5.84
C ILE A 15 5.22 7.94 -7.31
N THR A 16 5.28 6.83 -8.06
CA THR A 16 4.93 6.80 -9.49
C THR A 16 3.46 7.15 -9.77
N ILE A 17 2.53 6.74 -8.91
CA ILE A 17 1.09 7.03 -9.07
C ILE A 17 0.77 8.50 -8.67
N GLY A 18 1.78 9.30 -8.32
CA GLY A 18 1.65 10.75 -8.18
C GLY A 18 1.47 11.27 -6.75
N GLY A 19 1.56 10.39 -5.74
CA GLY A 19 1.45 10.78 -4.33
C GLY A 19 0.07 11.32 -3.90
N ALA A 20 -0.19 11.25 -2.59
CA ALA A 20 -1.21 11.97 -1.79
C ALA A 20 -2.69 12.05 -2.23
N SER A 21 -3.05 11.62 -3.43
CA SER A 21 -4.37 11.84 -4.01
C SER A 21 -5.28 10.67 -3.66
N TYR A 22 -6.57 10.93 -3.43
CA TYR A 22 -7.55 9.90 -3.05
C TYR A 22 -7.66 8.77 -4.11
N SER A 23 -7.40 9.09 -5.39
CA SER A 23 -7.28 8.12 -6.48
C SER A 23 -6.01 7.27 -6.39
N THR A 24 -4.88 7.89 -6.05
CA THR A 24 -3.55 7.25 -5.90
C THR A 24 -3.58 6.16 -4.83
N VAL A 25 -4.22 6.42 -3.69
CA VAL A 25 -4.31 5.44 -2.58
C VAL A 25 -5.16 4.22 -2.93
N TYR A 26 -6.21 4.41 -3.72
CA TYR A 26 -7.10 3.35 -4.18
C TYR A 26 -6.39 2.43 -5.17
N VAL A 27 -5.72 3.03 -6.17
CA VAL A 27 -4.96 2.31 -7.19
C VAL A 27 -3.78 1.56 -6.57
N LEU A 28 -3.10 2.14 -5.58
CA LEU A 28 -2.02 1.48 -4.85
C LEU A 28 -2.51 0.21 -4.14
N GLY A 29 -3.66 0.29 -3.44
CA GLY A 29 -4.27 -0.85 -2.76
C GLY A 29 -4.63 -2.00 -3.70
N GLU A 30 -5.22 -1.67 -4.86
CA GLU A 30 -5.52 -2.65 -5.91
C GLU A 30 -4.27 -3.28 -6.52
N ARG A 31 -3.26 -2.47 -6.87
CA ARG A 31 -2.01 -2.96 -7.47
C ARG A 31 -1.30 -3.94 -6.55
N VAL A 32 -1.25 -3.63 -5.25
CA VAL A 32 -0.63 -4.51 -4.24
C VAL A 32 -1.45 -5.79 -4.04
N TYR A 33 -2.78 -5.70 -4.01
CA TYR A 33 -3.62 -6.89 -3.92
C TYR A 33 -3.47 -7.80 -5.16
N TYR A 34 -3.58 -7.23 -6.36
CA TYR A 34 -3.48 -7.98 -7.63
C TYR A 34 -2.08 -8.49 -7.94
N SER A 35 -1.03 -7.98 -7.29
CA SER A 35 0.31 -8.57 -7.38
C SER A 35 0.42 -9.91 -6.65
N GLY A 36 -0.63 -10.37 -5.98
CA GLY A 36 -0.61 -11.57 -5.14
C GLY A 36 0.02 -11.33 -3.77
N TYR A 37 0.14 -10.07 -3.34
CA TYR A 37 0.63 -9.75 -2.00
C TYR A 37 -0.36 -10.29 -0.96
N LYS A 38 0.09 -11.19 -0.09
CA LYS A 38 -0.80 -11.82 0.89
C LYS A 38 -1.03 -10.89 2.06
N ASN A 39 -2.23 -10.97 2.65
CA ASN A 39 -2.53 -10.24 3.89
C ASN A 39 -1.55 -10.61 5.03
N SER A 40 -1.10 -11.87 5.10
CA SER A 40 -0.10 -12.29 6.09
C SER A 40 1.24 -11.56 5.94
N ASP A 41 1.68 -11.32 4.70
CA ASP A 41 2.94 -10.62 4.41
C ASP A 41 2.77 -9.12 4.66
N TYR A 42 1.59 -8.58 4.36
CA TYR A 42 1.26 -7.20 4.72
C TYR A 42 1.29 -6.97 6.23
N GLN A 43 0.67 -7.83 7.03
CA GLN A 43 0.66 -7.65 8.49
C GLN A 43 2.08 -7.70 9.09
N LYS A 44 2.96 -8.56 8.56
CA LYS A 44 4.38 -8.61 8.97
C LYS A 44 5.13 -7.32 8.62
N ASN A 45 4.88 -6.78 7.44
CA ASN A 45 5.60 -5.61 6.92
C ASN A 45 4.92 -4.27 7.21
N LYS A 46 3.72 -4.28 7.81
CA LYS A 46 2.83 -3.13 7.99
C LYS A 46 3.54 -1.91 8.55
N TRP A 47 4.25 -2.07 9.67
CA TRP A 47 4.97 -0.98 10.32
C TRP A 47 6.16 -0.49 9.49
N GLY A 48 6.84 -1.39 8.76
CA GLY A 48 7.90 -1.01 7.83
C GLY A 48 7.37 -0.20 6.64
N ILE A 49 6.24 -0.59 6.07
CA ILE A 49 5.57 0.17 4.98
C ILE A 49 5.09 1.53 5.50
N ARG A 50 4.49 1.58 6.71
CA ARG A 50 4.08 2.85 7.34
C ARG A 50 5.27 3.77 7.57
N GLY A 51 6.36 3.26 8.12
CA GLY A 51 7.59 4.02 8.35
C GLY A 51 8.20 4.53 7.04
N ALA A 52 8.27 3.69 6.01
CA ALA A 52 8.81 4.06 4.72
C ALA A 52 7.94 5.10 4.00
N MET A 53 6.61 5.00 4.08
CA MET A 53 5.71 6.03 3.55
C MET A 53 5.80 7.34 4.32
N LEU A 54 5.95 7.30 5.64
CA LEU A 54 6.15 8.50 6.45
C LEU A 54 7.49 9.17 6.11
N ALA A 55 8.54 8.39 5.85
CA ALA A 55 9.84 8.91 5.43
C ALA A 55 9.80 9.51 4.01
N ALA A 56 9.06 8.89 3.09
CA ALA A 56 8.99 9.34 1.69
C ALA A 56 8.05 10.54 1.48
N PHE A 57 6.93 10.61 2.19
CA PHE A 57 5.87 11.61 1.97
C PHE A 57 5.58 12.49 3.20
N GLY A 58 6.31 12.32 4.31
CA GLY A 58 6.04 13.04 5.56
C GLY A 58 4.67 12.71 6.15
N ALA A 59 4.00 13.72 6.72
CA ALA A 59 2.66 13.58 7.29
C ALA A 59 1.60 13.10 6.27
N ILE A 60 1.81 13.40 4.99
CA ILE A 60 0.93 12.97 3.90
C ILE A 60 0.99 11.45 3.72
N GLY A 61 2.14 10.82 4.00
CA GLY A 61 2.30 9.37 3.97
C GLY A 61 1.34 8.63 4.90
N ALA A 62 0.93 9.27 6.02
CA ALA A 62 -0.08 8.71 6.93
C ALA A 62 -1.48 8.69 6.29
N VAL A 63 -1.84 9.75 5.56
CA VAL A 63 -3.11 9.83 4.80
C VAL A 63 -3.10 8.81 3.67
N VAL A 64 -1.96 8.65 2.98
CA VAL A 64 -1.79 7.65 1.93
C VAL A 64 -2.00 6.24 2.46
N MET A 65 -1.40 5.93 3.62
CA MET A 65 -1.57 4.62 4.26
C MET A 65 -3.00 4.36 4.71
N LEU A 66 -3.73 5.36 5.23
CA LEU A 66 -5.12 5.20 5.61
C LEU A 66 -6.01 4.79 4.41
N GLY A 67 -5.86 5.48 3.28
CA GLY A 67 -6.62 5.15 2.06
C GLY A 67 -6.23 3.79 1.47
N PHE A 68 -4.92 3.50 1.43
CA PHE A 68 -4.37 2.23 0.97
C PHE A 68 -4.90 1.07 1.82
N GLU A 69 -4.80 1.16 3.16
CA GLU A 69 -5.24 0.12 4.08
C GLU A 69 -6.73 -0.14 3.93
N ASN A 70 -7.55 0.92 3.83
CA ASN A 70 -8.98 0.78 3.66
C ASN A 70 -9.33 0.01 2.38
N ARG A 71 -8.71 0.34 1.24
CA ARG A 71 -8.96 -0.35 -0.04
C ARG A 71 -8.38 -1.78 -0.03
N TYR A 72 -7.16 -1.95 0.45
CA TYR A 72 -6.50 -3.25 0.51
C TYR A 72 -7.29 -4.24 1.39
N TYR A 73 -7.74 -3.81 2.57
CA TYR A 73 -8.56 -4.66 3.43
C TYR A 73 -9.96 -4.92 2.86
N ALA A 74 -10.58 -3.97 2.15
CA ALA A 74 -11.84 -4.22 1.46
C ALA A 74 -11.72 -5.36 0.44
N LEU A 75 -10.63 -5.38 -0.34
CA LEU A 75 -10.34 -6.45 -1.32
C LEU A 75 -10.01 -7.78 -0.64
N VAL A 76 -9.22 -7.76 0.44
CA VAL A 76 -8.88 -8.97 1.21
C VAL A 76 -10.11 -9.62 1.86
N THR A 77 -11.06 -8.81 2.33
CA THR A 77 -12.25 -9.30 3.06
C THR A 77 -13.46 -9.55 2.16
N GLY A 78 -13.35 -9.32 0.85
CA GLY A 78 -14.46 -9.51 -0.10
C GLY A 78 -15.57 -8.45 0.04
N ARG A 79 -15.30 -7.32 0.68
CA ARG A 79 -16.21 -6.17 0.82
C ARG A 79 -16.06 -5.19 -0.36
N GLY A 80 -15.86 -5.72 -1.56
CA GLY A 80 -15.67 -4.96 -2.81
C GLY A 80 -16.97 -4.76 -3.54
#